data_AF-A0A0A1UIG9-F1
#
_entry.id   AF-A0A0A1UIG9-F1
#
_cell.length_a   1.000
_cell.length_b   1.000
_cell.length_c   1.000
_cell.angle_alpha   90.00
_cell.angle_beta   90.00
_cell.angle_gamma   90.00
#
_symmetry.space_group_name_H-M   'P 1'
#
loop_
_entity.id
_entity.type
_entity.pdbx_description
1 polymer ?
#
loop_
_entity_poly.entity_id
_entity_poly.type
_entity_poly.pdbx_seq_one_letter_code
_entity_poly.pdbx_strand_id
1 'polypeptide(L)'
;MKFTIAFALVATCLISQADAKWCCCALNKNSVSCCKKIMGADTFFAPGCGFINGQTCDLGPNGKLQSEFKQCCDYHEGTAQGMCF
;
A
#
# COMPACT_ATOMS: atom_id res chain seq x y z
N MET A 1 27.27 -26.86 -29.75
CA MET A 1 26.56 -27.04 -28.45
C MET A 1 25.79 -25.77 -28.16
N LYS A 2 24.46 -25.89 -27.98
CA LYS A 2 23.49 -24.79 -27.85
C LYS A 2 23.45 -24.32 -26.39
N PHE A 3 23.97 -23.13 -26.08
CA PHE A 3 23.91 -22.53 -24.74
C PHE A 3 23.39 -21.09 -24.82
N THR A 4 22.13 -20.91 -25.23
CA THR A 4 21.58 -19.55 -25.41
C THR A 4 20.11 -19.42 -25.00
N ILE A 5 19.64 -20.26 -24.06
CA ILE A 5 18.23 -20.23 -23.62
C ILE A 5 18.09 -20.01 -22.10
N ALA A 6 19.17 -20.14 -21.32
CA ALA A 6 19.08 -20.07 -19.86
C ALA A 6 19.04 -18.65 -19.27
N PHE A 7 19.42 -17.61 -20.03
CA PHE A 7 19.51 -16.24 -19.50
C PHE A 7 18.20 -15.44 -19.57
N ALA A 8 17.20 -15.89 -20.34
CA ALA A 8 15.95 -15.15 -20.50
C ALA A 8 14.94 -15.37 -19.36
N LEU A 9 15.05 -16.47 -18.61
CA LEU A 9 14.11 -16.84 -17.54
C LEU A 9 14.39 -16.17 -16.20
N VAL A 10 15.60 -15.65 -15.99
CA VAL A 10 15.98 -14.99 -14.72
C VAL A 10 15.53 -13.52 -14.71
N ALA A 11 15.37 -12.90 -15.88
CA ALA A 11 15.00 -11.49 -16.01
C ALA A 11 13.50 -11.23 -15.74
N THR A 12 12.61 -12.21 -15.91
CA THR A 12 11.17 -12.06 -15.66
C THR A 12 10.77 -12.10 -14.18
N CYS A 13 11.62 -12.63 -13.28
CA CYS A 13 11.35 -12.64 -11.84
C CYS A 13 11.74 -11.33 -11.12
N LEU A 14 12.50 -10.45 -11.77
CA LEU A 14 12.98 -9.18 -11.17
C LEU A 14 12.01 -8.00 -11.36
N ILE A 15 10.92 -8.18 -12.12
CA ILE A 15 9.94 -7.12 -12.45
C ILE A 15 8.61 -7.34 -11.70
N SER A 16 8.53 -8.32 -10.80
CA SER A 16 7.46 -8.40 -9.80
C SER A 16 7.72 -7.32 -8.76
N GLN A 17 7.37 -6.11 -9.18
CA GLN A 17 7.32 -4.87 -8.45
C GLN A 17 6.82 -5.14 -7.04
N ALA A 18 7.48 -4.50 -6.06
CA ALA A 18 7.06 -4.47 -4.69
C ALA A 18 5.65 -3.85 -4.60
N ASP A 19 4.63 -4.65 -4.85
CA ASP A 19 3.25 -4.25 -4.66
C ASP A 19 3.07 -4.08 -3.16
N ALA A 20 2.88 -2.82 -2.75
CA ALA A 20 2.69 -2.48 -1.36
C ALA A 20 1.59 -3.35 -0.76
N LYS A 21 1.83 -3.95 0.38
CA LYS A 21 0.81 -4.75 1.08
C LYS A 21 0.02 -3.88 2.03
N TRP A 22 0.68 -2.86 2.57
CA TRP A 22 0.12 -2.01 3.60
C TRP A 22 0.15 -0.55 3.17
N CYS A 23 -0.88 0.19 3.57
CA CYS A 23 -0.95 1.63 3.38
C CYS A 23 -1.13 2.34 4.71
N CYS A 24 -0.45 3.47 4.85
CA CYS A 24 -0.58 4.39 5.96
C CYS A 24 -1.43 5.58 5.59
N CYS A 25 -2.09 6.12 6.59
CA CYS A 25 -2.77 7.39 6.56
C CYS A 25 -2.60 8.04 7.92
N ALA A 26 -2.44 9.35 7.99
CA ALA A 26 -2.27 10.06 9.26
C ALA A 26 -3.39 9.69 10.27
N LEU A 27 -3.04 9.67 11.56
CA LEU A 27 -3.84 9.11 12.65
C LEU A 27 -4.95 10.10 13.00
N ASN A 28 -6.03 9.97 12.23
CA ASN A 28 -7.28 10.67 12.40
C ASN A 28 -8.40 9.62 12.42
N LYS A 29 -9.57 9.96 12.96
CA LYS A 29 -10.76 9.07 12.91
C LYS A 29 -11.14 8.66 11.48
N ASN A 30 -10.65 9.42 10.50
CA ASN A 30 -10.88 9.21 9.08
C ASN A 30 -10.07 8.05 8.48
N SER A 31 -8.84 7.78 8.95
CA SER A 31 -8.05 6.66 8.42
C SER A 31 -8.65 5.30 8.77
N VAL A 32 -9.23 5.20 9.98
CA VAL A 32 -10.06 4.06 10.41
C VAL A 32 -11.28 3.91 9.49
N SER A 33 -11.99 5.00 9.20
CA SER A 33 -13.17 5.02 8.34
C SER A 33 -12.85 4.62 6.89
N CYS A 34 -11.73 5.11 6.33
CA CYS A 34 -11.30 4.78 4.97
C CYS A 34 -10.99 3.29 4.82
N CYS A 35 -10.21 2.71 5.76
CA CYS A 35 -9.90 1.28 5.74
C CYS A 35 -11.18 0.44 5.88
N LYS A 36 -12.08 0.83 6.80
CA LYS A 36 -13.35 0.15 7.00
C LYS A 36 -14.25 0.20 5.78
N LYS A 37 -14.29 1.35 5.08
CA LYS A 37 -15.10 1.53 3.88
C LYS A 37 -14.61 0.70 2.71
N ILE A 38 -13.30 0.57 2.54
CA ILE A 38 -12.67 -0.07 1.38
C ILE A 38 -12.54 -1.60 1.60
N MET A 39 -12.09 -2.02 2.79
CA MET A 39 -11.80 -3.42 3.11
C MET A 39 -12.80 -4.08 4.06
N GLY A 40 -13.66 -3.30 4.73
CA GLY A 40 -14.45 -3.83 5.86
C GLY A 40 -13.61 -4.12 7.12
N ALA A 41 -12.31 -3.82 7.08
CA ALA A 41 -11.35 -4.10 8.14
C ALA A 41 -11.04 -2.86 8.98
N ASP A 42 -10.61 -3.09 10.22
CA ASP A 42 -10.08 -2.02 11.07
C ASP A 42 -8.60 -1.77 10.76
N THR A 43 -8.11 -0.58 11.11
CA THR A 43 -6.68 -0.27 11.00
C THR A 43 -5.91 -0.82 12.19
N PHE A 44 -4.61 -0.95 12.03
CA PHE A 44 -3.68 -1.34 13.09
C PHE A 44 -2.45 -0.43 13.08
N PHE A 45 -1.62 -0.53 14.12
CA PHE A 45 -0.35 0.18 14.16
C PHE A 45 0.75 -0.68 13.54
N ALA A 46 1.42 -0.17 12.51
CA ALA A 46 2.69 -0.69 12.03
C ALA A 46 3.81 0.37 12.21
N PRO A 47 5.04 -0.05 12.55
CA PRO A 47 6.17 0.88 12.73
C PRO A 47 6.40 1.81 11.54
N GLY A 48 6.16 1.33 10.30
CA GLY A 48 6.29 2.13 9.08
C GLY A 48 5.35 3.34 9.04
N CYS A 49 4.16 3.23 9.62
CA CYS A 49 3.21 4.34 9.74
C CYS A 49 3.44 5.20 10.99
N GLY A 50 4.24 4.73 11.94
CA GLY A 50 4.57 5.48 13.16
C GLY A 50 5.29 6.80 12.87
N PHE A 51 6.08 6.88 11.80
CA PHE A 51 6.82 8.09 11.42
C PHE A 51 5.93 9.26 11.00
N ILE A 52 4.75 8.96 10.45
CA ILE A 52 3.76 9.98 10.06
C ILE A 52 2.65 10.12 11.11
N ASN A 53 2.84 9.54 12.31
CA ASN A 53 1.78 9.35 13.29
C ASN A 53 0.52 8.84 12.60
N GLY A 54 0.61 7.71 11.90
CA GLY A 54 -0.45 7.17 11.05
C GLY A 54 -0.98 5.81 11.49
N GLN A 55 -2.14 5.44 10.96
CA GLN A 55 -2.74 4.11 11.08
C GLN A 55 -2.47 3.31 9.79
N THR A 56 -2.26 2.01 9.94
CA THR A 56 -1.98 1.06 8.86
C THR A 56 -3.25 0.32 8.45
N CYS A 57 -3.48 0.19 7.15
CA CYS A 57 -4.51 -0.63 6.55
C CYS A 57 -3.85 -1.69 5.65
N ASP A 58 -4.23 -2.96 5.80
CA ASP A 58 -3.80 -4.02 4.89
C ASP A 58 -4.72 -4.08 3.68
N LEU A 59 -4.23 -3.58 2.54
CA LEU A 59 -4.96 -3.55 1.27
C LEU A 59 -4.47 -4.65 0.32
N GLY A 60 -3.40 -5.35 0.71
CA GLY A 60 -2.66 -6.24 -0.16
C GLY A 60 -2.14 -5.54 -1.43
N PRO A 61 -1.65 -6.34 -2.40
CA PRO A 61 -1.08 -5.85 -3.66
C PRO A 61 -2.14 -5.36 -4.67
N ASN A 62 -3.26 -4.82 -4.19
CA ASN A 62 -4.35 -4.36 -5.05
C ASN A 62 -4.22 -2.85 -5.31
N GLY A 63 -3.60 -2.50 -6.43
CA GLY A 63 -3.36 -1.09 -6.80
C GLY A 63 -4.62 -0.22 -6.88
N LYS A 64 -5.81 -0.80 -7.14
CA LYS A 64 -7.08 -0.07 -7.09
C LYS A 64 -7.46 0.31 -5.66
N LEU A 65 -7.42 -0.64 -4.73
CA LEU A 65 -7.74 -0.39 -3.32
C LEU A 65 -6.75 0.58 -2.69
N GLN A 66 -5.46 0.46 -3.04
CA GLN A 66 -4.43 1.41 -2.61
C GLN A 66 -4.69 2.82 -3.11
N SER A 67 -5.12 2.98 -4.37
CA SER A 67 -5.47 4.28 -4.95
C SER A 67 -6.71 4.88 -4.30
N GLU A 68 -7.75 4.07 -4.06
CA GLU A 68 -8.98 4.50 -3.38
C GLU A 68 -8.69 4.92 -1.93
N PHE A 69 -7.81 4.19 -1.24
CA PHE A 69 -7.39 4.53 0.12
C PHE A 69 -6.61 5.84 0.16
N LYS A 70 -5.64 6.03 -0.74
CA LYS A 70 -4.90 7.29 -0.88
C LYS A 70 -5.85 8.47 -1.14
N GLN A 71 -6.78 8.33 -2.09
CA GLN A 71 -7.77 9.37 -2.37
C GLN A 71 -8.65 9.70 -1.16
N CYS A 72 -9.08 8.68 -0.42
CA CYS A 72 -9.84 8.88 0.82
C CYS A 72 -9.02 9.68 1.84
N CYS A 73 -7.74 9.35 2.01
CA CYS A 73 -6.83 10.07 2.90
C CYS A 73 -6.57 11.52 2.46
N ASP A 74 -6.23 11.73 1.19
CA ASP A 74 -5.91 13.05 0.64
C ASP A 74 -7.12 14.02 0.70
N TYR A 75 -8.34 13.51 0.47
CA TYR A 75 -9.58 14.28 0.57
C TYR A 75 -9.83 14.79 2.00
N HIS A 76 -9.41 14.03 3.01
CA HIS A 76 -9.67 14.35 4.41
C HIS A 76 -8.56 15.17 5.08
N GLU A 77 -7.31 15.00 4.65
CA GLU A 77 -6.13 15.59 5.31
C GLU A 77 -5.60 16.84 4.60
N GLY A 78 -6.03 17.12 3.36
CA GLY A 78 -5.57 18.28 2.56
C GLY A 78 -4.06 18.31 2.29
N THR A 79 -3.34 17.28 2.74
CA THR A 79 -1.90 17.12 2.69
C THR A 79 -1.63 15.66 2.32
N ALA A 80 -0.87 15.47 1.24
CA ALA A 80 -0.58 14.16 0.68
C ALA A 80 0.22 13.31 1.67
N GLN A 81 -0.41 12.43 2.43
CA GLN A 81 0.28 11.53 3.36
C GLN A 81 -0.24 10.08 3.33
N GLY A 82 -0.87 9.68 2.23
CA GLY A 82 -1.11 8.27 1.92
C GLY A 82 0.15 7.60 1.39
N MET A 83 0.94 6.92 2.24
CA MET A 83 2.10 6.11 1.80
C MET A 83 1.75 4.62 1.80
N CYS A 84 2.21 3.86 0.81
CA CYS A 84 2.04 2.41 0.79
C CYS A 84 3.40 1.74 0.63
N PHE A 85 3.60 0.59 1.30
CA PHE A 85 4.86 -0.16 1.31
C PHE A 85 4.64 -1.67 1.42
#